data_AF-A0A829GX54-F1
#
_entry.id   AF-A0A829GX54-F1
#
_cell.length_a   1.000
_cell.length_b   1.000
_cell.length_c   1.000
_cell.angle_alpha   90.00
_cell.angle_beta   90.00
_cell.angle_gamma   90.00
#
_symmetry.space_group_name_H-M   'P 1'
#
loop_
_entity.id
_entity.type
_entity.pdbx_description
1 polymer ?
#
loop_
_entity_poly.entity_id
_entity_poly.type
_entity_poly.pdbx_seq_one_letter_code
_entity_poly.pdbx_strand_id
1 'polypeptide(L)'
;MPSKKLAFINGRPQLVDANARVRSEADRQYNRVRNEQQSDYLRFYHSNEWKQLREQILIRDNSLCQRCGLQASLVDHIVPSEDDWEDRTNADNLQAL
;
A
#
# COMPACT_ATOMS: atom_id res chain seq x y z
N MET A 1 31.43 -9.52 -5.89
CA MET A 1 30.60 -9.48 -7.12
C MET A 1 29.14 -9.45 -6.68
N PRO A 2 28.28 -8.56 -7.19
CA PRO A 2 26.86 -8.64 -6.89
C PRO A 2 26.33 -9.99 -7.38
N SER A 3 25.56 -10.67 -6.52
CA SER A 3 24.94 -11.96 -6.89
C SER A 3 23.93 -11.74 -8.01
N LYS A 4 23.78 -12.74 -8.88
CA LYS A 4 22.82 -12.70 -10.00
C LYS A 4 21.72 -13.74 -9.79
N LYS A 5 20.51 -13.44 -10.25
CA LYS A 5 19.38 -14.37 -10.29
C LYS A 5 18.85 -14.50 -11.71
N LEU A 6 18.24 -15.63 -12.01
CA LEU A 6 17.53 -15.83 -13.27
C LEU A 6 16.13 -15.19 -13.18
N ALA A 7 15.76 -14.38 -14.17
CA ALA A 7 14.43 -13.80 -14.27
C ALA A 7 13.91 -13.89 -15.71
N PHE A 8 12.61 -14.07 -15.88
CA PHE A 8 11.96 -14.09 -17.19
C PHE A 8 11.51 -12.68 -17.56
N ILE A 9 12.10 -12.10 -18.60
CA ILE A 9 11.78 -10.77 -19.11
C ILE A 9 11.34 -10.92 -20.56
N ASN A 10 10.10 -10.52 -20.87
CA ASN A 10 9.49 -10.63 -22.20
C ASN A 10 9.57 -12.08 -22.75
N GLY A 11 9.24 -13.07 -21.91
CA GLY A 11 9.27 -14.48 -22.25
C GLY A 11 10.66 -15.12 -22.39
N ARG A 12 11.75 -14.39 -22.13
CA ARG A 12 13.13 -14.91 -22.22
C ARG A 12 13.82 -14.93 -20.85
N PRO A 13 14.54 -16.01 -20.49
CA PRO A 13 15.34 -16.05 -19.27
C PRO A 13 16.56 -15.12 -19.41
N GLN A 14 16.75 -14.24 -18.44
CA GLN A 14 17.88 -13.29 -18.36
C GLN A 14 18.49 -13.32 -16.95
N LEU A 15 19.82 -13.25 -16.86
CA LEU A 15 20.53 -13.09 -15.59
C LEU A 15 20.52 -11.63 -15.17
N VAL A 16 19.75 -11.31 -14.14
CA VAL A 16 19.64 -9.96 -13.57
C VAL A 16 20.36 -9.90 -12.23
N ASP A 17 20.65 -8.69 -11.75
CA ASP A 17 21.12 -8.48 -10.39
C ASP A 17 20.15 -9.10 -9.38
N ALA A 18 20.65 -9.72 -8.30
CA ALA A 18 19.82 -10.35 -7.30
C ALA A 18 18.77 -9.38 -6.71
N ASN A 19 19.12 -8.09 -6.59
CA ASN A 19 18.24 -7.05 -6.09
C ASN A 19 17.36 -6.42 -7.19
N ALA A 20 17.54 -6.78 -8.45
CA ALA A 20 16.72 -6.26 -9.54
C ALA A 20 15.25 -6.67 -9.34
N ARG A 21 14.37 -5.67 -9.36
CA ARG A 21 12.92 -5.87 -9.27
C ARG A 21 12.38 -6.15 -10.67
N VAL A 22 12.12 -7.41 -10.97
CA VAL A 22 11.50 -7.82 -12.24
C VAL A 22 10.02 -8.07 -11.98
N ARG A 23 9.15 -7.20 -12.50
CA ARG A 23 7.70 -7.40 -12.49
C ARG A 23 7.32 -8.30 -13.66
N SER A 24 6.53 -9.34 -13.38
CA SER A 24 6.00 -10.22 -14.41
C SER A 24 4.99 -9.47 -15.29
N GLU A 25 4.70 -9.99 -16.48
CA GLU A 25 3.64 -9.45 -17.33
C GLU A 25 2.26 -9.57 -16.66
N ALA A 26 2.03 -10.64 -15.89
CA ALA A 26 0.84 -10.81 -15.08
C ALA A 26 0.69 -9.67 -14.05
N ASP A 27 1.76 -9.29 -13.36
CA ASP A 27 1.73 -8.16 -12.41
C ASP A 27 1.40 -6.85 -13.12
N ARG A 28 1.94 -6.63 -14.32
CA ARG A 28 1.67 -5.41 -15.11
C ARG A 28 0.21 -5.37 -15.57
N GLN A 29 -0.31 -6.48 -16.06
CA GLN A 29 -1.71 -6.59 -16.50
C GLN A 29 -2.67 -6.39 -15.33
N TYR A 30 -2.40 -7.04 -14.18
CA TYR A 30 -3.18 -6.86 -12.96
C TYR A 30 -3.21 -5.39 -12.52
N ASN A 31 -2.04 -4.75 -12.43
CA ASN A 31 -1.96 -3.33 -12.04
C ASN A 31 -2.66 -2.41 -13.05
N ARG A 32 -2.60 -2.73 -14.35
CA ARG A 32 -3.30 -1.97 -15.39
C ARG A 32 -4.81 -2.02 -15.19
N VAL A 33 -5.38 -3.23 -15.10
CA VAL A 33 -6.84 -3.42 -14.91
C VAL A 33 -7.31 -2.74 -13.63
N ARG A 34 -6.55 -2.89 -12.54
CA ARG A 34 -6.88 -2.26 -11.26
C ARG A 34 -6.84 -0.73 -11.35
N ASN A 35 -5.81 -0.17 -11.98
CA ASN A 35 -5.70 1.27 -12.16
C ASN A 35 -6.82 1.83 -13.04
N GLU A 36 -7.31 1.06 -14.02
CA GLU A 36 -8.44 1.46 -14.88
C GLU A 36 -9.78 1.38 -14.13
N GLN A 37 -9.99 0.34 -13.32
CA GLN A 37 -11.28 0.07 -12.65
C GLN A 37 -11.45 0.76 -11.29
N GLN A 38 -10.36 0.98 -10.54
CA GLN A 38 -10.38 1.52 -9.18
C GLN A 38 -9.54 2.79 -9.09
N SER A 39 -9.46 3.56 -10.18
CA SER A 39 -8.59 4.74 -10.28
C SER A 39 -8.79 5.72 -9.13
N ASP A 40 -10.04 6.07 -8.81
CA ASP A 40 -10.37 7.04 -7.77
C ASP A 40 -10.09 6.51 -6.36
N TYR A 41 -10.41 5.24 -6.12
CA TYR A 41 -10.09 4.55 -4.86
C TYR A 41 -8.57 4.55 -4.61
N LEU A 42 -7.75 4.24 -5.63
CA LEU A 42 -6.29 4.28 -5.52
C LEU A 42 -5.76 5.71 -5.38
N ARG A 43 -6.36 6.67 -6.09
CA ARG A 43 -5.98 8.08 -5.99
C ARG A 43 -6.15 8.64 -4.59
N PHE A 44 -7.17 8.20 -3.84
CA PHE A 44 -7.35 8.59 -2.44
C PHE A 44 -6.12 8.22 -1.59
N TYR A 45 -5.65 6.97 -1.67
CA TYR A 45 -4.48 6.53 -0.90
C TYR A 45 -3.17 7.21 -1.34
N HIS A 46 -3.13 7.81 -2.54
CA HIS A 46 -2.02 8.64 -3.01
C HIS A 46 -2.20 10.14 -2.74
N SER A 47 -3.40 10.56 -2.31
CA SER A 47 -3.77 11.96 -2.07
C SER A 47 -3.02 12.57 -0.88
N ASN A 48 -2.98 13.90 -0.84
CA ASN A 48 -2.44 14.61 0.33
C ASN A 48 -3.38 14.55 1.53
N GLU A 49 -4.70 14.46 1.29
CA GLU A 49 -5.71 14.28 2.32
C GLU A 49 -5.42 13.03 3.16
N TRP A 50 -5.25 11.87 2.52
CA TRP A 50 -4.92 10.63 3.23
C TRP A 50 -3.58 10.71 3.95
N LYS A 51 -2.54 11.30 3.33
CA LYS A 51 -1.22 11.43 3.96
C LYS A 51 -1.28 12.25 5.25
N GLN A 52 -1.99 13.38 5.22
CA GLN A 52 -2.15 14.25 6.38
C GLN A 52 -3.00 13.58 7.46
N LEU A 53 -4.12 12.95 7.08
CA LEU A 53 -4.96 12.22 8.02
C LEU A 53 -4.19 11.09 8.69
N ARG A 54 -3.46 10.28 7.93
CA ARG A 54 -2.60 9.20 8.44
C ARG A 54 -1.59 9.71 9.46
N GLU A 55 -0.93 10.84 9.18
CA GLU A 55 0.01 11.45 10.13
C GLU A 55 -0.69 11.91 11.42
N GLN A 56 -1.87 12.53 11.30
CA GLN A 56 -2.66 12.95 12.46
C GLN A 56 -3.06 11.76 13.35
N ILE A 57 -3.49 10.64 12.76
CA ILE A 57 -3.85 9.43 13.52
C ILE A 57 -2.62 8.83 14.22
N LEU A 58 -1.47 8.76 13.55
CA LEU A 58 -0.23 8.30 14.18
C LEU A 58 0.18 9.22 15.35
N ILE A 59 0.00 10.53 15.23
CA ILE A 59 0.29 11.48 16.32
C ILE A 59 -0.71 11.29 17.48
N ARG A 60 -2.01 11.22 17.18
CA ARG A 60 -3.09 10.99 18.16
C ARG A 60 -2.81 9.74 18.99
N ASP A 61 -2.42 8.68 18.32
CA ASP A 61 -2.19 7.36 18.92
C ASP A 61 -0.79 7.23 19.54
N ASN A 62 -0.04 8.34 19.66
CA ASN A 62 1.35 8.38 20.16
C ASN A 62 2.29 7.41 19.41
N SER A 63 1.97 7.11 18.16
CA SER A 63 2.62 6.10 17.33
C SER A 63 2.66 4.71 18.00
N LEU A 64 1.63 4.38 18.77
CA LEU A 64 1.42 3.08 19.38
C LEU A 64 0.25 2.35 18.70
N CYS A 65 0.44 1.06 18.49
CA CYS A 65 -0.55 0.16 17.94
C CYS A 65 -1.73 0.06 18.91
N GLN A 66 -2.93 0.39 18.45
CA GLN A 66 -4.13 0.39 19.29
C GLN A 66 -4.59 -1.03 19.68
N ARG A 67 -4.01 -2.08 19.07
CA ARG A 67 -4.32 -3.48 19.38
C ARG A 67 -3.32 -4.13 20.32
N CYS A 68 -2.02 -3.87 20.14
CA CYS A 68 -0.97 -4.57 20.89
C CYS A 68 -0.06 -3.66 21.72
N GLY A 69 -0.15 -2.33 21.57
CA GLY A 69 0.65 -1.35 22.32
C GLY A 69 2.11 -1.22 21.90
N LEU A 70 2.54 -1.91 20.83
CA LEU A 70 3.88 -1.75 20.25
C LEU A 70 3.94 -0.53 19.32
N GLN A 71 5.14 -0.18 18.84
CA GLN A 71 5.31 0.90 17.86
C GLN A 71 4.47 0.67 16.60
N ALA A 72 3.56 1.59 16.31
CA ALA A 72 2.78 1.60 15.08
C ALA A 72 3.59 2.17 13.91
N SER A 73 3.33 1.62 12.73
CA SER A 73 3.93 2.09 11.48
C SER A 73 2.90 2.27 10.36
N LEU A 74 1.66 1.85 10.59
CA LEU A 74 0.58 2.01 9.62
C LEU A 74 -0.68 2.52 10.32
N VAL A 75 -1.64 2.97 9.50
CA VAL A 75 -2.98 3.33 9.94
C VAL A 75 -3.94 2.49 9.12
N ASP A 76 -4.89 1.88 9.80
CA ASP A 76 -5.88 0.98 9.23
C ASP A 76 -7.29 1.51 9.47
N HIS A 77 -8.20 1.18 8.55
CA HIS A 77 -9.62 1.45 8.68
C HIS A 77 -10.26 0.35 9.55
N ILE A 78 -11.06 0.71 10.56
CA ILE A 78 -11.78 -0.26 11.41
C ILE A 78 -12.86 -0.97 10.58
N VAL A 79 -13.68 -0.18 9.87
CA VAL A 79 -14.57 -0.61 8.81
C VAL A 79 -13.85 -0.35 7.48
N PRO A 80 -13.58 -1.38 6.67
CA PRO A 80 -12.87 -1.21 5.41
C PRO A 80 -13.48 -0.15 4.50
N SER A 81 -12.66 0.68 3.88
CA SER A 81 -13.11 1.74 2.98
C SER A 81 -13.79 1.21 1.70
N GLU A 82 -13.60 -0.07 1.37
CA GLU A 82 -14.33 -0.76 0.29
C GLU A 82 -15.79 -1.03 0.66
N ASP A 83 -16.08 -1.16 1.96
CA ASP A 83 -17.41 -1.42 2.49
C ASP A 83 -18.15 -0.12 2.85
N ASP A 84 -17.43 0.89 3.37
CA ASP A 84 -17.98 2.22 3.67
C ASP A 84 -17.02 3.34 3.22
N TRP A 85 -17.23 3.81 1.99
CA TRP A 85 -16.38 4.82 1.37
C TRP A 85 -16.59 6.24 1.95
N GLU A 86 -17.79 6.54 2.42
CA GLU A 86 -18.11 7.87 2.96
C GLU A 86 -17.36 8.11 4.28
N ASP A 87 -17.11 7.03 5.03
CA ASP A 87 -16.43 7.07 6.33
C ASP A 87 -14.89 7.01 6.23
N ARG A 88 -14.32 6.98 5.02
CA ARG A 88 -12.87 6.78 4.80
C ARG A 88 -11.97 7.86 5.42
N THR A 89 -12.51 9.05 5.69
CA THR A 89 -11.81 10.21 6.31
C THR A 89 -12.20 10.44 7.77
N ASN A 90 -13.10 9.63 8.31
CA ASN A 90 -13.49 9.73 9.71
C ASN A 90 -12.37 9.20 10.60
N ALA A 91 -11.84 10.07 11.48
CA ALA A 91 -10.76 9.71 12.40
C ALA A 91 -11.17 8.60 13.38
N ASP A 92 -12.45 8.49 13.74
CA ASP A 92 -12.95 7.47 14.65
C ASP A 92 -12.98 6.08 14.00
N ASN A 93 -12.99 6.01 12.67
CA ASN A 93 -12.87 4.79 11.89
C ASN A 93 -11.40 4.43 11.57
N LEU A 94 -10.43 5.16 12.12
CA LEU A 94 -9.01 4.95 11.87
C LEU A 94 -8.26 4.61 13.15
N GLN A 95 -7.33 3.65 13.05
CA GLN A 95 -6.47 3.25 14.16
C GLN A 95 -5.03 3.05 13.70
N ALA A 96 -4.07 3.50 14.50
CA ALA A 96 -2.66 3.17 14.30
C ALA A 96 -2.41 1.69 14.64
N LEU A 97 -1.73 0.97 13.75
CA LEU A 97 -1.32 -0.42 13.91
C LEU A 97 0.19 -0.63 13.75
#